data_AF-A0A1V9XEV8-F1
#
_entry.id   AF-A0A1V9XEV8-F1
#
_cell.length_a   1.000
_cell.length_b   1.000
_cell.length_c   1.000
_cell.angle_alpha   90.00
_cell.angle_beta   90.00
_cell.angle_gamma   90.00
#
_symmetry.space_group_name_H-M   'P 1'
#
loop_
_entity.id
_entity.type
_entity.pdbx_description
1 polymer ?
#
loop_
_entity_poly.entity_id
_entity_poly.type
_entity_poly.pdbx_seq_one_letter_code
_entity_poly.pdbx_strand_id
1 'polypeptide(L)'
;MLKSHLGAEIDANDAVLRFNNAPAGGAFAEDVGARTTHRVVNSQIVTKPEFDFFDSPLYRNISILVWDPSVYRQQLDKWIENPEHDLFASYFLRRQILPEEELLLVDPRSLWRIWDFVDDNSPLPVIKNPPSSGLIGLAYMVRRCKYVSFYEYIPSMRLTKRCHYYAEQEDIGCTTGVWHPLAAEKMLVLNLTVSDNRDIFERGRVSFNRYDMCKRERKR
;
A
#
# COMPACT_ATOMS: atom_id res chain seq x y z
N MET A 1 -12.72 7.51 1.68
CA MET A 1 -11.95 8.56 2.38
C MET A 1 -12.66 9.90 2.42
N LEU A 2 -13.12 10.49 1.31
CA LEU A 2 -13.82 11.80 1.37
C LEU A 2 -15.04 11.76 2.29
N LYS A 3 -15.26 12.83 3.06
CA LYS A 3 -16.35 12.99 4.05
C LYS A 3 -16.36 11.89 5.12
N SER A 4 -15.18 11.39 5.48
CA SER A 4 -15.03 10.36 6.53
C SER A 4 -14.70 10.96 7.90
N HIS A 5 -14.15 12.19 7.93
CA HIS A 5 -13.69 12.85 9.16
C HIS A 5 -12.68 12.00 9.97
N LEU A 6 -11.91 11.14 9.29
CA LEU A 6 -10.95 10.24 9.93
C LEU A 6 -9.59 10.91 10.23
N GLY A 7 -9.38 12.15 9.81
CA GLY A 7 -8.05 12.77 9.83
C GLY A 7 -7.42 12.86 11.21
N ALA A 8 -8.18 13.28 12.22
CA ALA A 8 -7.70 13.35 13.60
C ALA A 8 -7.35 11.96 14.17
N GLU A 9 -8.13 10.94 13.83
CA GLU A 9 -7.85 9.56 14.25
C GLU A 9 -6.59 9.01 13.57
N ILE A 10 -6.42 9.25 12.28
CA ILE A 10 -5.24 8.84 11.52
C ILE A 10 -3.98 9.48 12.12
N ASP A 11 -4.02 10.80 12.36
CA ASP A 11 -2.88 11.55 12.89
C ASP A 11 -2.55 11.25 14.36
N ALA A 12 -3.44 10.56 15.09
CA ALA A 12 -3.18 10.12 16.47
C ALA A 12 -2.25 8.89 16.56
N ASN A 13 -1.90 8.26 15.44
CA ASN A 13 -1.01 7.10 15.41
C ASN A 13 0.47 7.50 15.43
N ASP A 14 1.33 6.63 15.98
CA ASP A 14 2.79 6.86 15.99
C ASP A 14 3.36 6.96 14.57
N ALA A 15 2.85 6.13 13.66
CA ALA A 15 3.23 6.08 12.25
C ALA A 15 2.00 6.07 11.34
N VAL A 16 2.10 6.83 10.24
CA VAL A 16 1.12 6.89 9.15
C VAL A 16 1.80 6.54 7.83
N LEU A 17 1.31 5.50 7.16
CA LEU A 17 1.77 5.05 5.86
C LEU A 17 0.80 5.50 4.76
N ARG A 18 1.32 6.04 3.66
CA ARG A 18 0.53 6.44 2.48
C ARG A 18 1.06 5.78 1.21
N PHE A 19 0.32 5.92 0.10
CA PHE A 19 0.63 5.25 -1.16
C PHE A 19 0.85 6.25 -2.28
N ASN A 20 1.84 5.98 -3.14
CA ASN A 20 2.08 6.71 -4.39
C ASN A 20 2.08 8.23 -4.21
N ASN A 21 1.30 8.96 -4.99
CA ASN A 21 1.18 10.42 -4.94
C ASN A 21 0.01 10.92 -4.05
N ALA A 22 -0.54 10.07 -3.17
CA ALA A 22 -1.68 10.46 -2.34
C ALA A 22 -1.30 11.61 -1.37
N PRO A 23 -1.92 12.81 -1.49
CA PRO A 23 -1.57 13.98 -0.70
C PRO A 23 -2.18 13.92 0.70
N ALA A 24 -1.58 14.66 1.64
CA ALA A 24 -2.07 14.79 3.01
C ALA A 24 -2.19 16.28 3.38
N GLY A 25 -3.00 16.58 4.39
CA GLY A 25 -3.21 17.96 4.83
C GLY A 25 -4.05 18.79 3.86
N GLY A 26 -3.95 20.11 3.98
CA GLY A 26 -4.69 21.06 3.15
C GLY A 26 -6.19 20.78 3.14
N ALA A 27 -6.80 20.78 1.94
CA ALA A 27 -8.23 20.52 1.75
C ALA A 27 -8.67 19.10 2.16
N PHE A 28 -7.75 18.15 2.34
CA PHE A 28 -8.06 16.77 2.72
C PHE A 28 -7.81 16.48 4.20
N ALA A 29 -7.25 17.42 4.96
CA ALA A 29 -6.77 17.19 6.32
C ALA A 29 -7.84 16.58 7.24
N GLU A 30 -9.09 17.04 7.12
CA GLU A 30 -10.22 16.56 7.91
C GLU A 30 -10.50 15.06 7.68
N ASP A 31 -10.32 14.59 6.44
CA ASP A 31 -10.63 13.22 6.04
C ASP A 31 -9.45 12.27 6.13
N VAL A 32 -8.24 12.74 5.84
CA VAL A 32 -7.07 11.87 5.65
C VAL A 32 -5.92 12.21 6.59
N GLY A 33 -6.03 13.26 7.39
CA GLY A 33 -4.96 13.75 8.26
C GLY A 33 -3.88 14.51 7.48
N ALA A 34 -2.90 15.03 8.20
CA ALA A 34 -1.76 15.77 7.65
C ALA A 34 -0.43 15.01 7.79
N ARG A 35 -0.34 14.01 8.67
CA ARG A 35 0.93 13.31 8.94
C ARG A 35 1.22 12.24 7.90
N THR A 36 2.50 12.11 7.53
CA THR A 36 3.03 10.99 6.76
C THR A 36 4.38 10.65 7.34
N THR A 37 4.62 9.37 7.62
CA THR A 37 5.90 8.87 8.13
C THR A 37 6.54 7.88 7.16
N HIS A 38 5.71 7.13 6.45
CA HIS A 38 6.12 6.13 5.49
C HIS A 38 5.33 6.29 4.20
N ARG A 39 5.94 5.91 3.07
CA ARG A 39 5.24 5.87 1.80
C ARG A 39 5.67 4.68 0.96
N VAL A 40 4.70 3.89 0.51
CA VAL A 40 4.94 2.87 -0.53
C VAL A 40 4.70 3.51 -1.89
N VAL A 41 5.69 3.44 -2.77
CA VAL A 41 5.61 3.96 -4.14
C VAL A 41 5.93 2.85 -5.12
N ASN A 42 5.17 2.75 -6.21
CA ASN A 42 5.57 1.90 -7.32
C ASN A 42 6.68 2.56 -8.14
N SER A 43 7.30 1.80 -9.04
CA SER A 43 8.38 2.25 -9.89
C SER A 43 7.97 3.33 -10.90
N GLN A 44 6.68 3.47 -11.24
CA GLN A 44 6.19 4.58 -12.06
C GLN A 44 6.37 5.93 -11.36
N ILE A 45 6.11 6.00 -10.05
CA ILE A 45 6.36 7.22 -9.26
C ILE A 45 7.82 7.67 -9.36
N VAL A 46 8.74 6.71 -9.36
CA VAL A 46 10.19 6.96 -9.37
C VAL A 46 10.72 7.35 -10.76
N THR A 47 10.03 6.94 -11.82
CA THR A 47 10.53 7.03 -13.20
C THR A 47 9.82 8.09 -14.04
N LYS A 48 8.55 8.38 -13.76
CA LYS A 48 7.77 9.30 -14.57
C LYS A 48 7.84 10.74 -14.06
N PRO A 49 8.09 11.74 -14.94
CA PRO A 49 8.37 13.11 -14.53
C PRO A 49 7.17 13.81 -13.87
N GLU A 50 5.93 13.44 -14.20
CA GLU A 50 4.72 14.06 -13.65
C GLU A 50 4.56 13.91 -12.14
N PHE A 51 5.28 12.97 -11.52
CA PHE A 51 5.25 12.79 -10.07
C PHE A 51 6.27 13.65 -9.34
N ASP A 52 7.22 14.25 -10.06
CA ASP A 52 8.27 15.08 -9.47
C ASP A 52 8.93 14.40 -8.25
N PHE A 53 9.37 13.16 -8.44
CA PHE A 53 9.84 12.32 -7.34
C PHE A 53 10.94 13.00 -6.52
N PHE A 54 11.86 13.70 -7.19
CA PHE A 54 12.98 14.36 -6.54
C PHE A 54 12.55 15.58 -5.73
N ASP A 55 11.75 16.50 -6.27
CA ASP A 55 11.55 17.80 -5.63
C ASP A 55 10.23 17.92 -4.87
N SER A 56 9.26 17.05 -5.16
CA SER A 56 7.96 17.08 -4.49
C SER A 56 8.08 16.83 -2.98
N PRO A 57 7.46 17.67 -2.13
CA PRO A 57 7.49 17.50 -0.68
C PRO A 57 6.78 16.22 -0.21
N LEU A 58 5.97 15.58 -1.07
CA LEU A 58 5.31 14.31 -0.76
C LEU A 58 6.29 13.17 -0.49
N TYR A 59 7.51 13.29 -1.00
CA TYR A 59 8.56 12.27 -0.93
C TYR A 59 9.76 12.73 -0.10
N ARG A 60 9.65 13.75 0.77
CA ARG A 60 10.78 14.25 1.56
C ARG A 60 10.58 14.00 3.04
N ASN A 61 11.69 13.76 3.76
CA ASN A 61 11.73 13.60 5.22
C ASN A 61 10.79 12.49 5.75
N ILE A 62 10.67 11.40 4.99
CA ILE A 62 9.87 10.21 5.31
C ILE A 62 10.63 8.96 4.87
N SER A 63 10.22 7.81 5.38
CA SER A 63 10.72 6.52 4.91
C SER A 63 9.97 6.09 3.65
N ILE A 64 10.69 5.73 2.59
CA ILE A 64 10.09 5.37 1.30
C ILE A 64 10.40 3.91 0.98
N LEU A 65 9.36 3.17 0.59
CA LEU A 65 9.46 1.82 0.09
C LEU A 65 9.10 1.80 -1.40
N VAL A 66 10.10 1.60 -2.25
CA VAL A 66 9.94 1.48 -3.70
C VAL A 66 9.72 0.02 -4.07
N TRP A 67 8.74 -0.26 -4.93
CA TRP A 67 8.56 -1.60 -5.50
C TRP A 67 8.37 -1.53 -7.01
N ASP A 68 8.89 -2.53 -7.70
CA ASP A 68 8.70 -2.76 -9.14
C ASP A 68 8.15 -4.18 -9.32
N PRO A 69 7.15 -4.37 -10.18
CA PRO A 69 6.68 -5.70 -10.56
C PRO A 69 7.78 -6.53 -11.26
N SER A 70 7.74 -7.85 -11.05
CA SER A 70 8.58 -8.81 -11.77
C SER A 70 7.72 -9.97 -12.25
N VAL A 71 8.23 -10.83 -13.13
CA VAL A 71 7.50 -12.05 -13.51
C VAL A 71 7.49 -13.05 -12.34
N TYR A 72 6.40 -13.82 -12.20
CA TYR A 72 6.26 -14.85 -11.15
C TYR A 72 7.39 -15.89 -11.25
N ARG A 73 8.10 -16.13 -10.13
CA ARG A 73 9.26 -17.03 -10.03
C ARG A 73 10.44 -16.67 -10.95
N GLN A 74 10.49 -15.46 -11.48
CA GLN A 74 11.64 -14.96 -12.22
C GLN A 74 12.89 -14.92 -11.32
N GLN A 75 14.04 -15.21 -11.91
CA GLN A 75 15.32 -15.02 -11.21
C GLN A 75 15.63 -13.52 -11.05
N LEU A 76 16.32 -13.18 -9.96
CA LEU A 76 16.56 -11.78 -9.58
C LEU A 76 17.42 -11.03 -10.61
N ASP A 77 18.44 -11.69 -11.17
CA ASP A 77 19.29 -11.17 -12.25
C ASP A 77 18.46 -10.76 -13.47
N LYS A 78 17.45 -11.54 -13.84
CA LYS A 78 16.57 -11.24 -14.98
C LYS A 78 15.64 -10.07 -14.74
N TRP A 79 15.23 -9.83 -13.49
CA TRP A 79 14.51 -8.60 -13.16
C TRP A 79 15.45 -7.38 -13.14
N ILE A 80 16.69 -7.52 -12.65
CA ILE A 80 17.68 -6.44 -12.68
C ILE A 80 18.03 -6.04 -14.12
N GLU A 81 18.18 -7.02 -15.03
CA GLU A 81 18.46 -6.78 -16.44
C GLU A 81 17.29 -6.08 -17.16
N ASN A 82 16.05 -6.35 -16.75
CA ASN A 82 14.85 -5.86 -17.43
C ASN A 82 13.69 -5.64 -16.44
N PRO A 83 13.76 -4.57 -15.61
CA PRO A 83 12.66 -4.18 -14.73
C PRO A 83 11.48 -3.63 -15.55
N GLU A 84 10.27 -3.59 -14.98
CA GLU A 84 9.09 -3.07 -15.72
C GLU A 84 9.24 -1.57 -16.00
N HIS A 85 9.81 -0.84 -15.05
CA HIS A 85 10.26 0.53 -15.24
C HIS A 85 11.73 0.66 -14.83
N ASP A 86 12.53 1.42 -15.58
CA ASP A 86 13.95 1.66 -15.27
C ASP A 86 14.14 2.56 -14.05
N LEU A 87 13.81 2.01 -12.87
CA LEU A 87 13.86 2.70 -11.60
C LEU A 87 15.28 2.85 -11.06
N PHE A 88 16.23 2.03 -11.51
CA PHE A 88 17.55 1.94 -10.87
C PHE A 88 18.33 3.24 -11.02
N ALA A 89 18.28 3.88 -12.19
CA ALA A 89 18.95 5.16 -12.42
C ALA A 89 18.48 6.23 -11.41
N SER A 90 17.17 6.47 -11.32
CA SER A 90 16.57 7.42 -10.38
C SER A 90 16.82 7.03 -8.92
N TYR A 91 16.68 5.74 -8.59
CA TYR A 91 16.87 5.22 -7.23
C TYR A 91 18.29 5.46 -6.74
N PHE A 92 19.30 5.05 -7.52
CA PHE A 92 20.70 5.18 -7.13
C PHE A 92 21.17 6.65 -7.14
N LEU A 93 20.70 7.45 -8.09
CA LEU A 93 20.98 8.89 -8.09
C LEU A 93 20.44 9.55 -6.80
N ARG A 94 19.22 9.22 -6.39
CA ARG A 94 18.64 9.74 -5.14
C ARG A 94 19.42 9.32 -3.91
N ARG A 95 19.83 8.05 -3.81
CA ARG A 95 20.69 7.57 -2.72
C ARG A 95 22.05 8.27 -2.66
N GLN A 96 22.58 8.73 -3.79
CA GLN A 96 23.82 9.51 -3.84
C GLN A 96 23.61 10.95 -3.35
N ILE A 97 22.51 11.60 -3.75
CA ILE A 97 22.21 13.00 -3.38
C ILE A 97 21.73 13.10 -1.94
N LEU A 98 21.00 12.10 -1.44
CA LEU A 98 20.37 12.05 -0.12
C LEU A 98 20.76 10.77 0.63
N PRO A 99 22.02 10.61 1.05
CA PRO A 99 22.51 9.37 1.64
C PRO A 99 21.78 8.97 2.94
N GLU A 100 21.35 9.96 3.72
CA GLU A 100 20.67 9.79 5.01
C GLU A 100 19.16 9.46 4.88
N GLU A 101 18.57 9.59 3.68
CA GLU A 101 17.15 9.28 3.48
C GLU A 101 16.91 7.77 3.59
N GLU A 102 15.91 7.36 4.36
CA GLU A 102 15.49 5.95 4.39
C GLU A 102 14.70 5.60 3.12
N LEU A 103 15.44 5.29 2.05
CA LEU A 103 14.91 4.85 0.76
C LEU A 103 15.21 3.35 0.57
N LEU A 104 14.16 2.54 0.64
CA LEU A 104 14.21 1.08 0.58
C LEU A 104 13.70 0.58 -0.78
N LEU A 105 14.34 -0.45 -1.32
CA LEU A 105 13.88 -1.17 -2.51
C LEU A 105 13.36 -2.56 -2.12
N VAL A 106 12.15 -2.89 -2.53
CA VAL A 106 11.54 -4.20 -2.27
C VAL A 106 12.18 -5.25 -3.17
N ASP A 107 12.62 -6.35 -2.59
CA ASP A 107 12.98 -7.55 -3.34
C ASP A 107 11.71 -8.11 -4.02
N PRO A 108 11.66 -8.21 -5.36
CA PRO A 108 10.45 -8.61 -6.09
C PRO A 108 9.96 -10.01 -5.70
N ARG A 109 10.84 -10.90 -5.23
CA ARG A 109 10.44 -12.22 -4.74
C ARG A 109 9.56 -12.12 -3.49
N SER A 110 9.68 -11.06 -2.71
CA SER A 110 8.82 -10.82 -1.54
C SER A 110 7.40 -10.46 -1.95
N LEU A 111 7.22 -9.77 -3.08
CA LEU A 111 5.88 -9.49 -3.64
C LEU A 111 5.16 -10.79 -3.98
N TRP A 112 5.88 -11.72 -4.60
CA TRP A 112 5.32 -13.03 -4.94
C TRP A 112 5.07 -13.93 -3.74
N ARG A 113 5.83 -13.80 -2.65
CA ARG A 113 5.49 -14.48 -1.37
C ARG A 113 4.19 -13.94 -0.76
N ILE A 114 3.94 -12.64 -0.85
CA ILE A 114 2.66 -12.06 -0.42
C ILE A 114 1.54 -12.58 -1.31
N TRP A 115 1.78 -12.67 -2.62
CA TRP A 115 0.82 -13.23 -3.58
C TRP A 115 0.51 -14.71 -3.29
N ASP A 116 1.53 -15.54 -3.08
CA ASP A 116 1.35 -16.97 -2.75
C ASP A 116 0.49 -17.10 -1.49
N PHE A 117 0.71 -16.24 -0.47
CA PHE A 117 -0.12 -16.22 0.73
C PHE A 117 -1.59 -15.81 0.45
N VAL A 118 -1.83 -14.91 -0.49
CA VAL A 118 -3.20 -14.57 -0.93
C VAL A 118 -3.85 -15.76 -1.62
N ASP A 119 -3.14 -16.42 -2.54
CA ASP A 119 -3.63 -17.57 -3.30
C ASP A 119 -3.93 -18.77 -2.39
N ASP A 120 -3.02 -19.11 -1.47
CA ASP A 120 -3.19 -20.17 -0.47
C ASP A 120 -4.39 -19.94 0.48
N ASN A 121 -4.87 -18.71 0.57
CA ASN A 121 -6.01 -18.31 1.41
C ASN A 121 -7.27 -17.97 0.61
N SER A 122 -7.23 -18.12 -0.71
CA SER A 122 -8.34 -17.79 -1.59
C SER A 122 -9.17 -19.04 -1.89
N PRO A 123 -10.52 -18.97 -1.83
CA PRO A 123 -11.38 -20.06 -2.27
C PRO A 123 -11.44 -20.18 -3.80
N LEU A 124 -10.90 -19.20 -4.54
CA LEU A 124 -10.91 -19.12 -6.00
C LEU A 124 -9.49 -18.88 -6.54
N PRO A 125 -9.17 -19.34 -7.76
CA PRO A 125 -7.88 -19.08 -8.38
C PRO A 125 -7.56 -17.58 -8.43
N VAL A 126 -6.38 -17.20 -7.98
CA VAL A 126 -5.94 -15.81 -8.02
C VAL A 126 -5.17 -15.55 -9.33
N ILE A 127 -5.39 -14.40 -9.96
CA ILE A 127 -4.61 -13.99 -11.13
C ILE A 127 -3.17 -13.69 -10.73
N LYS A 128 -2.19 -14.18 -11.51
CA LYS A 128 -0.75 -13.97 -11.27
C LYS A 128 -0.28 -12.58 -11.69
N ASN A 129 -0.81 -11.58 -11.02
CA ASN A 129 -0.31 -10.21 -11.01
C ASN A 129 0.15 -9.88 -9.58
N PRO A 130 1.14 -8.99 -9.41
CA PRO A 130 1.65 -8.67 -8.09
C PRO A 130 0.57 -8.05 -7.20
N PRO A 131 0.70 -8.17 -5.87
CA PRO A 131 -0.24 -7.56 -4.93
C PRO A 131 -0.32 -6.04 -5.09
N SER A 132 -1.44 -5.46 -4.69
CA SER A 132 -1.60 -4.01 -4.66
C SER A 132 -0.59 -3.34 -3.73
N SER A 133 -0.23 -2.07 -4.01
CA SER A 133 0.58 -1.28 -3.07
C SER A 133 -0.05 -1.24 -1.67
N GLY A 134 -1.39 -1.28 -1.59
CA GLY A 134 -2.14 -1.35 -0.33
C GLY A 134 -1.77 -2.58 0.50
N LEU A 135 -1.82 -3.78 -0.09
CA LEU A 135 -1.46 -5.00 0.63
C LEU A 135 0.04 -5.08 0.94
N ILE A 136 0.90 -4.58 0.04
CA ILE A 136 2.35 -4.48 0.29
C ILE A 136 2.62 -3.59 1.52
N GLY A 137 1.95 -2.44 1.61
CA GLY A 137 2.05 -1.55 2.76
C GLY A 137 1.51 -2.17 4.05
N LEU A 138 0.40 -2.89 3.98
CA LEU A 138 -0.11 -3.63 5.14
C LEU A 138 0.93 -4.66 5.63
N ALA A 139 1.48 -5.49 4.74
CA ALA A 139 2.50 -6.48 5.06
C ALA A 139 3.77 -5.84 5.68
N TYR A 140 4.16 -4.66 5.17
CA TYR A 140 5.27 -3.88 5.72
C TYR A 140 4.99 -3.39 7.15
N MET A 141 3.79 -2.87 7.41
CA MET A 141 3.41 -2.28 8.70
C MET A 141 3.14 -3.33 9.78
N VAL A 142 2.47 -4.44 9.48
CA VAL A 142 2.16 -5.48 10.49
C VAL A 142 3.43 -6.14 11.05
N ARG A 143 4.54 -6.07 10.31
CA ARG A 143 5.84 -6.60 10.75
C ARG A 143 6.62 -5.62 11.65
N ARG A 144 6.20 -4.35 11.70
CA ARG A 144 6.86 -3.26 12.47
C ARG A 144 6.02 -2.75 13.63
N CYS A 145 4.71 -2.70 13.46
CA CYS A 145 3.79 -2.16 14.44
C CYS A 145 3.11 -3.29 15.21
N LYS A 146 2.77 -3.02 16.48
CA LYS A 146 1.99 -3.96 17.30
C LYS A 146 0.52 -3.97 16.85
N TYR A 147 -0.01 -2.80 16.52
CA TYR A 147 -1.36 -2.57 16.02
C TYR A 147 -1.28 -1.80 14.71
N VAL A 148 -2.12 -2.18 13.74
CA VAL A 148 -2.23 -1.48 12.45
C VAL A 148 -3.70 -1.29 12.16
N SER A 149 -4.14 -0.04 11.99
CA SER A 149 -5.44 0.29 11.42
C SER A 149 -5.28 0.63 9.94
N PHE A 150 -6.17 0.10 9.12
CA PHE A 150 -6.14 0.23 7.67
C PHE A 150 -7.48 0.74 7.17
N TYR A 151 -7.45 1.91 6.54
CA TYR A 151 -8.64 2.72 6.26
C TYR A 151 -9.04 2.66 4.78
N GLU A 152 -10.33 2.46 4.53
CA GLU A 152 -11.03 2.40 3.24
C GLU A 152 -10.41 1.41 2.25
N TYR A 153 -9.62 0.45 2.74
CA TYR A 153 -9.18 -0.70 1.96
C TYR A 153 -10.36 -1.64 1.72
N ILE A 154 -11.04 -2.02 2.80
CA ILE A 154 -12.42 -2.49 2.72
C ILE A 154 -13.31 -1.26 2.65
N PRO A 155 -14.11 -1.11 1.60
CA PRO A 155 -14.93 0.09 1.44
C PRO A 155 -16.02 0.11 2.52
N SER A 156 -16.19 1.27 3.14
CA SER A 156 -17.34 1.57 3.98
C SER A 156 -18.62 1.78 3.16
N MET A 157 -19.71 2.17 3.82
CA MET A 157 -20.92 2.70 3.21
C MET A 157 -20.68 3.94 2.32
N ARG A 158 -19.47 4.53 2.36
CA ARG A 158 -19.04 5.62 1.45
C ARG A 158 -18.44 5.10 0.14
N LEU A 159 -18.65 3.82 -0.21
CA LEU A 159 -18.25 3.26 -1.50
C LEU A 159 -18.66 4.16 -2.66
N THR A 160 -17.71 4.45 -3.56
CA THR A 160 -17.90 5.31 -4.72
C THR A 160 -17.10 4.78 -5.91
N LYS A 161 -17.45 5.23 -7.12
CA LYS A 161 -16.66 4.98 -8.33
C LYS A 161 -15.41 5.83 -8.40
N ARG A 162 -15.32 6.93 -7.64
CA ARG A 162 -14.13 7.78 -7.60
C ARG A 162 -12.91 6.98 -7.13
N CYS A 163 -11.89 6.88 -7.97
CA CYS A 163 -10.73 6.03 -7.75
C CYS A 163 -9.84 6.53 -6.59
N HIS A 164 -9.65 7.84 -6.51
CA HIS A 164 -8.81 8.48 -5.50
C HIS A 164 -9.51 9.67 -4.87
N TYR A 165 -9.32 9.91 -3.57
CA TYR A 165 -9.94 11.05 -2.88
C TYR A 165 -9.45 12.41 -3.40
N TYR A 166 -8.28 12.43 -4.04
CA TYR A 166 -7.62 13.62 -4.56
C TYR A 166 -7.73 13.77 -6.08
N ALA A 167 -8.50 12.90 -6.76
CA ALA A 167 -8.71 12.96 -8.20
C ALA A 167 -10.20 12.87 -8.53
N GLU A 168 -10.58 13.36 -9.70
CA GLU A 168 -11.96 13.28 -10.21
C GLU A 168 -12.23 12.00 -11.00
N GLN A 169 -11.18 11.25 -11.36
CA GLN A 169 -11.29 10.02 -12.12
C GLN A 169 -12.21 9.00 -11.43
N GLU A 170 -13.17 8.48 -12.19
CA GLU A 170 -14.04 7.40 -11.77
C GLU A 170 -13.65 6.09 -12.46
N ASP A 171 -13.35 5.09 -11.64
CA ASP A 171 -13.11 3.71 -12.05
C ASP A 171 -13.40 2.79 -10.85
N ILE A 172 -14.47 2.00 -10.95
CA ILE A 172 -14.81 1.04 -9.90
C ILE A 172 -13.75 -0.06 -9.76
N GLY A 173 -12.98 -0.29 -10.81
CA GLY A 173 -11.83 -1.18 -10.86
C GLY A 173 -10.75 -0.84 -9.83
N CYS A 174 -10.61 0.44 -9.45
CA CYS A 174 -9.73 0.83 -8.34
C CYS A 174 -10.16 0.25 -6.99
N THR A 175 -11.45 -0.06 -6.83
CA THR A 175 -11.99 -0.66 -5.61
C THR A 175 -12.16 -2.17 -5.72
N THR A 176 -12.53 -2.71 -6.88
CA THR A 176 -12.80 -4.15 -7.05
C THR A 176 -11.60 -4.95 -7.55
N GLY A 177 -10.61 -4.27 -8.12
CA GLY A 177 -9.46 -4.88 -8.81
C GLY A 177 -9.69 -4.98 -10.32
N VAL A 178 -8.61 -4.75 -11.06
CA VAL A 178 -8.51 -4.97 -12.52
C VAL A 178 -7.22 -5.74 -12.79
N TRP A 179 -6.08 -5.07 -12.62
CA TRP A 179 -4.76 -5.69 -12.77
C TRP A 179 -4.35 -6.45 -11.50
N HIS A 180 -4.37 -5.79 -10.35
CA HIS A 180 -4.10 -6.44 -9.06
C HIS A 180 -5.22 -7.41 -8.65
N PRO A 181 -4.92 -8.49 -7.92
CA PRO A 181 -5.91 -9.43 -7.38
C PRO A 181 -6.72 -8.86 -6.19
N LEU A 182 -7.15 -7.60 -6.28
CA LEU A 182 -7.65 -6.81 -5.16
C LEU A 182 -8.86 -7.44 -4.43
N ALA A 183 -9.74 -8.12 -5.16
CA ALA A 183 -10.85 -8.85 -4.55
C ALA A 183 -10.37 -9.95 -3.59
N ALA A 184 -9.39 -10.76 -3.99
CA ALA A 184 -8.81 -11.80 -3.14
C ALA A 184 -8.06 -11.19 -1.96
N GLU A 185 -7.34 -10.08 -2.18
CA GLU A 185 -6.65 -9.34 -1.11
C GLU A 185 -7.63 -8.81 -0.06
N LYS A 186 -8.80 -8.30 -0.48
CA LYS A 186 -9.84 -7.81 0.44
C LYS A 186 -10.48 -8.95 1.23
N MET A 187 -10.72 -10.10 0.59
CA MET A 187 -11.21 -11.29 1.29
C MET A 187 -10.22 -11.77 2.35
N LEU A 188 -8.92 -11.77 2.03
CA LEU A 188 -7.87 -12.08 2.99
C LEU A 188 -7.88 -11.09 4.16
N VAL A 189 -7.96 -9.79 3.89
CA VAL A 189 -8.03 -8.74 4.92
C VAL A 189 -9.24 -8.95 5.85
N LEU A 190 -10.42 -9.22 5.30
CA LEU A 190 -11.64 -9.51 6.07
C LEU A 190 -11.51 -10.78 6.92
N ASN A 191 -10.77 -11.78 6.45
CA ASN A 191 -10.55 -13.01 7.21
C ASN A 191 -9.55 -12.79 8.38
N LEU A 192 -8.63 -11.85 8.25
CA LEU A 192 -7.54 -11.61 9.21
C LEU A 192 -7.81 -10.50 10.22
N THR A 193 -8.73 -9.58 9.93
CA THR A 193 -9.06 -8.44 10.82
C THR A 193 -9.62 -8.90 12.16
N VAL A 194 -9.41 -8.07 13.19
CA VAL A 194 -10.04 -8.21 14.51
C VAL A 194 -11.17 -7.19 14.74
N SER A 195 -11.47 -6.35 13.74
CA SER A 195 -12.54 -5.35 13.79
C SER A 195 -13.94 -5.97 13.66
N ASP A 196 -14.92 -5.30 14.25
CA ASP A 196 -16.34 -5.65 14.10
C ASP A 196 -16.95 -5.04 12.82
N ASN A 197 -18.19 -5.44 12.50
CA ASN A 197 -18.89 -4.95 11.31
C ASN A 197 -19.09 -3.44 11.30
N ARG A 198 -19.19 -2.80 12.48
CA ARG A 198 -19.42 -1.36 12.58
C ARG A 198 -18.18 -0.61 12.14
N ASP A 199 -17.04 -0.97 12.68
CA ASP A 199 -15.75 -0.42 12.28
C ASP A 199 -15.49 -0.65 10.78
N ILE A 200 -15.75 -1.86 10.29
CA ILE A 200 -15.48 -2.21 8.90
C ILE A 200 -16.40 -1.44 7.95
N PHE A 201 -17.72 -1.57 8.09
CA PHE A 201 -18.66 -1.11 7.08
C PHE A 201 -19.16 0.32 7.30
N GLU A 202 -19.28 0.82 8.55
CA GLU A 202 -19.64 2.23 8.77
C GLU A 202 -18.40 3.13 8.69
N ARG A 203 -17.31 2.72 9.35
CA ARG A 203 -16.11 3.57 9.46
C ARG A 203 -15.08 3.30 8.38
N GLY A 204 -15.13 2.16 7.71
CA GLY A 204 -14.12 1.80 6.70
C GLY A 204 -12.78 1.46 7.34
N ARG A 205 -12.76 0.97 8.59
CA ARG A 205 -11.55 0.69 9.34
C ARG A 205 -11.47 -0.81 9.64
N VAL A 206 -10.43 -1.45 9.14
CA VAL A 206 -10.01 -2.79 9.62
C VAL A 206 -8.77 -2.64 10.49
N SER A 207 -8.64 -3.45 11.53
CA SER A 207 -7.50 -3.39 12.44
C SER A 207 -6.87 -4.76 12.62
N PHE A 208 -5.57 -4.76 12.83
CA PHE A 208 -4.74 -5.96 12.97
C PHE A 208 -3.88 -5.87 14.21
N ASN A 209 -3.72 -7.00 14.88
CA ASN A 209 -2.75 -7.20 15.94
C ASN A 209 -1.69 -8.16 15.43
N ARG A 210 -0.42 -7.74 15.46
CA ARG A 210 0.71 -8.55 14.98
C ARG A 210 0.76 -9.94 15.62
N TYR A 211 0.48 -10.04 16.92
CA TYR A 211 0.51 -11.33 17.62
C TYR A 211 -0.54 -12.31 17.11
N ASP A 212 -1.74 -11.81 16.76
CA ASP A 212 -2.84 -12.63 16.28
C ASP A 212 -2.61 -13.07 14.83
N MET A 213 -2.04 -12.19 13.99
CA MET A 213 -1.66 -12.53 12.62
C MET A 213 -0.57 -13.61 12.58
N CYS A 214 0.52 -13.44 13.33
CA CYS A 214 1.61 -14.42 13.33
C CYS A 214 1.22 -15.77 13.96
N LYS A 215 0.25 -15.81 14.88
CA LYS A 215 -0.28 -17.09 15.41
C LYS A 215 -1.08 -17.86 14.38
N ARG A 216 -1.84 -17.17 13.52
CA ARG A 216 -2.63 -17.80 12.46
C ARG A 216 -1.74 -18.37 11.35
N GLU A 217 -0.61 -17.74 11.05
CA GLU A 217 0.41 -18.28 10.14
C GLU A 217 1.01 -19.60 10.66
N ARG A 218 1.34 -19.70 11.96
CA ARG A 218 1.99 -20.89 12.54
C ARG A 218 1.10 -22.13 12.70
N LYS A 219 -0.22 -21.98 12.55
CA LYS A 219 -1.19 -23.08 12.66
C LYS A 219 -1.47 -23.78 11.33
N ARG A 220 -0.80 -23.37 10.26
CA ARG A 220 -0.85 -23.98 8.93
C ARG A 220 0.54 -24.46 8.56
#